data_AF-B2WJB7-F1
#
_entry.id   AF-B2WJB7-F1
#
_cell.length_a   1.000
_cell.length_b   1.000
_cell.length_c   1.000
_cell.angle_alpha   90.00
_cell.angle_beta   90.00
_cell.angle_gamma   90.00
#
_symmetry.space_group_name_H-M   'P 1'
#
loop_
_entity.id
_entity.type
_entity.pdbx_description
1 polymer ?
#
loop_
_entity_poly.entity_id
_entity_poly.type
_entity_poly.pdbx_seq_one_letter_code
_entity_poly.pdbx_strand_id
1 'polypeptide(L)'
;MGTDPSTVAKLKDDVWGLGDDAYATIFDVYHQIHCLNSLRHIAYSNYYNLSMARVHTVKQREIHLNHCIDILLQGIQCNANLDLIPLHWVETQEYPFPDMSINKKCVNFDGLTEWRKANTVDMDKYVKVMKMPEVNKPGVKELPAADQYYEYWGFDNPNHKPEAEGGHGLPMDVDSNL
;
A
#
# COMPACT_ATOMS: atom_id res chain seq x y z
N MET A 1 -2.78 1.65 -26.56
CA MET A 1 -3.23 2.41 -25.38
C MET A 1 -4.53 3.19 -25.62
N GLY A 2 -5.01 3.35 -26.86
CA GLY A 2 -6.27 4.06 -27.11
C GLY A 2 -6.17 5.57 -26.89
N THR A 3 -4.95 6.10 -26.81
CA THR A 3 -4.62 7.50 -26.54
C THR A 3 -4.19 8.20 -27.83
N ASP A 4 -4.43 9.51 -27.93
CA ASP A 4 -4.01 10.35 -29.06
C ASP A 4 -2.52 10.72 -28.93
N PRO A 5 -1.63 10.20 -29.81
CA PRO A 5 -0.19 10.45 -29.73
C PRO A 5 0.21 11.93 -29.85
N SER A 6 -0.64 12.78 -30.44
CA SER A 6 -0.34 14.20 -30.61
C SER A 6 -0.34 14.99 -29.30
N THR A 7 -0.99 14.43 -28.27
CA THR A 7 -1.12 15.05 -26.95
C THR A 7 -0.16 14.47 -25.92
N VAL A 8 0.45 13.33 -26.22
CA VAL A 8 1.43 12.67 -25.34
C VAL A 8 2.77 13.39 -25.43
N ALA A 9 3.44 13.54 -24.29
CA ALA A 9 4.75 14.14 -24.20
C ALA A 9 5.79 13.29 -24.94
N LYS A 10 6.17 13.77 -26.11
CA LYS A 10 7.21 13.17 -26.94
C LYS A 10 8.60 13.55 -26.42
N LEU A 11 9.46 12.56 -26.26
CA LEU A 11 10.86 12.72 -25.88
C LEU A 11 11.67 12.98 -27.15
N LYS A 12 12.29 14.17 -27.25
CA LYS A 12 13.07 14.55 -28.43
C LYS A 12 14.36 13.75 -28.53
N ASP A 13 14.65 13.21 -29.71
CA ASP A 13 15.82 12.36 -29.93
C ASP A 13 17.15 13.10 -29.71
N ASP A 14 17.23 14.39 -30.05
CA ASP A 14 18.41 15.23 -29.84
C ASP A 14 18.77 15.43 -28.36
N VAL A 15 17.82 15.25 -27.45
CA VAL A 15 18.01 15.34 -25.99
C VAL A 15 18.20 13.96 -25.36
N TRP A 16 17.39 12.97 -25.76
CA TRP A 16 17.27 11.69 -25.05
C TRP A 16 17.89 10.49 -25.78
N GLY A 17 18.13 10.58 -27.10
CA GLY A 17 18.73 9.51 -27.90
C GLY A 17 17.90 8.22 -28.00
N LEU A 18 16.57 8.32 -27.94
CA LEU A 18 15.63 7.19 -27.92
C LEU A 18 14.91 6.96 -29.26
N GLY A 19 15.25 7.73 -30.29
CA GLY A 19 14.60 7.74 -31.60
C GLY A 19 13.42 8.71 -31.70
N ASP A 20 12.97 8.92 -32.93
CA ASP A 20 11.91 9.88 -33.28
C ASP A 20 10.50 9.45 -32.82
N ASP A 21 10.33 8.32 -32.12
CA ASP A 21 9.01 7.84 -31.68
C ASP A 21 9.01 7.41 -30.20
N ALA A 22 9.71 8.17 -29.37
CA ALA A 22 9.78 7.98 -27.93
C ALA A 22 8.78 8.89 -27.20
N TYR A 23 8.03 8.33 -26.24
CA TYR A 23 7.04 9.06 -25.44
C TYR A 23 7.23 8.78 -23.96
N ALA A 24 6.97 9.81 -23.14
CA ALA A 24 7.09 9.73 -21.70
C ALA A 24 5.90 8.97 -21.10
N THR A 25 6.19 7.95 -20.29
CA THR A 25 5.19 7.12 -19.61
C THR A 25 5.68 6.70 -18.23
N ILE A 26 4.75 6.28 -17.37
CA ILE A 26 5.03 5.74 -16.03
C ILE A 26 4.33 4.38 -15.91
N PHE A 27 4.94 3.37 -15.27
CA PHE A 27 4.20 2.15 -14.96
C PHE A 27 3.14 2.42 -13.88
N ASP A 28 1.94 1.89 -14.11
CA ASP A 28 0.82 2.02 -13.18
C ASP A 28 1.15 1.51 -11.77
N VAL A 29 1.92 0.43 -11.64
CA VAL A 29 2.37 -0.08 -10.33
C VAL A 29 3.13 0.97 -9.50
N TYR A 30 4.03 1.75 -10.11
CA TYR A 30 4.79 2.77 -9.38
C TYR A 30 3.92 3.96 -9.02
N HIS A 31 2.95 4.31 -9.87
CA HIS A 31 1.97 5.33 -9.54
C HIS A 31 1.08 4.90 -8.35
N GLN A 32 0.63 3.65 -8.31
CA GLN A 32 -0.13 3.11 -7.18
C GLN A 32 0.67 3.16 -5.87
N ILE A 33 1.96 2.80 -5.91
CA ILE A 33 2.87 2.89 -4.75
C ILE A 33 3.04 4.34 -4.30
N HIS A 34 3.25 5.28 -5.23
CA HIS A 34 3.33 6.71 -4.95
C HIS A 34 2.07 7.20 -4.22
N CYS A 35 0.88 6.91 -4.75
CA CYS A 35 -0.39 7.29 -4.11
C CYS A 35 -0.56 6.68 -2.72
N LEU A 36 -0.21 5.40 -2.54
CA LEU A 36 -0.28 4.74 -1.24
C LEU A 36 0.65 5.43 -0.23
N ASN A 37 1.86 5.81 -0.65
CA ASN A 37 2.78 6.56 0.18
C ASN A 37 2.26 7.98 0.49
N SER A 38 1.66 8.69 -0.48
CA SER A 38 1.04 9.99 -0.23
C SER A 38 -0.08 9.89 0.81
N LEU A 39 -0.95 8.88 0.71
CA LEU A 39 -2.01 8.61 1.69
C LEU A 39 -1.42 8.31 3.08
N ARG A 40 -0.32 7.56 3.14
CA ARG A 40 0.43 7.33 4.38
C ARG A 40 0.91 8.64 4.98
N HIS A 41 1.57 9.51 4.21
CA HIS A 41 2.04 10.81 4.69
C HIS A 41 0.90 11.70 5.21
N ILE A 42 -0.27 11.69 4.56
CA ILE A 42 -1.48 12.39 5.02
C ILE A 42 -2.05 11.74 6.30
N ALA A 43 -2.04 10.41 6.42
CA ALA A 43 -2.50 9.73 7.63
C ALA A 43 -1.59 10.03 8.84
N TYR A 44 -0.29 10.21 8.61
CA TYR A 44 0.72 10.55 9.62
C TYR A 44 1.13 12.02 9.57
N SER A 45 0.22 12.90 9.17
CA SER A 45 0.53 14.29 8.86
C SER A 45 1.24 14.99 10.03
N ASN A 46 0.82 14.75 11.28
CA ASN A 46 1.46 15.30 12.49
C ASN A 46 2.93 14.86 12.67
N TYR A 47 3.30 13.65 12.22
CA TYR A 47 4.68 13.15 12.24
C TYR A 47 5.51 13.78 11.11
N TYR A 48 4.89 14.07 9.96
CA TYR A 48 5.51 14.65 8.78
C TYR A 48 5.38 16.18 8.66
N ASN A 49 5.01 16.89 9.75
CA ASN A 49 4.75 18.34 9.75
C ASN A 49 3.70 18.83 8.74
N LEU A 50 2.79 17.96 8.29
CA LEU A 50 1.60 18.31 7.52
C LEU A 50 0.43 18.41 8.53
N SER A 51 -0.20 19.56 8.69
CA SER A 51 -1.20 19.73 9.76
C SER A 51 -2.54 19.08 9.40
N MET A 52 -3.04 18.13 10.21
CA MET A 52 -4.42 18.08 10.73
C MET A 52 -4.56 17.06 11.89
N ALA A 53 -4.75 17.61 13.08
CA ALA A 53 -5.31 17.00 14.30
C ALA A 53 -4.44 16.02 15.13
N ARG A 54 -3.93 16.54 16.25
CA ARG A 54 -3.28 15.84 17.37
C ARG A 54 -4.22 14.81 18.03
N VAL A 55 -3.73 13.61 18.31
CA VAL A 55 -4.33 12.69 19.28
C VAL A 55 -3.21 12.06 20.11
N HIS A 56 -3.39 11.94 21.42
CA HIS A 56 -2.31 11.58 22.36
C HIS A 56 -2.33 10.11 22.82
N THR A 57 -3.11 9.23 22.16
CA THR A 57 -3.07 7.77 22.39
C THR A 57 -3.31 7.05 21.07
N VAL A 58 -2.29 7.02 20.22
CA VAL A 58 -2.42 6.70 18.78
C VAL A 58 -2.00 5.27 18.43
N LYS A 59 -1.28 4.58 19.32
CA LYS A 59 -0.46 3.42 18.96
C LYS A 59 -1.22 2.23 18.32
N GLN A 60 -2.40 1.79 18.80
CA GLN A 60 -3.13 0.67 18.14
C GLN A 60 -3.68 1.06 16.77
N ARG A 61 -4.19 2.29 16.64
CA ARG A 61 -4.66 2.82 15.36
C ARG A 61 -3.49 2.94 14.39
N GLU A 62 -2.33 3.37 14.85
CA GLU A 62 -1.11 3.44 14.03
C GLU A 62 -0.61 2.05 13.61
N ILE A 63 -0.59 1.07 14.52
CA ILE A 63 -0.24 -0.31 14.19
C ILE A 63 -1.19 -0.86 13.12
N HIS A 64 -2.50 -0.66 13.29
CA HIS A 64 -3.49 -1.11 12.32
C HIS A 64 -3.33 -0.40 10.96
N LEU A 65 -3.16 0.93 10.96
CA LEU A 65 -2.94 1.70 9.74
C LEU A 65 -1.65 1.27 9.02
N ASN A 66 -0.55 1.11 9.74
CA ASN A 66 0.72 0.65 9.18
C ASN A 66 0.59 -0.73 8.55
N HIS A 67 -0.05 -1.67 9.25
CA HIS A 67 -0.28 -3.01 8.72
C HIS A 67 -1.23 -3.02 7.51
N CYS A 68 -2.27 -2.18 7.50
CA CYS A 68 -3.13 -2.01 6.32
C CYS A 68 -2.34 -1.49 5.12
N ILE A 69 -1.50 -0.47 5.32
CA ILE A 69 -0.65 0.09 4.27
C ILE A 69 0.33 -0.96 3.75
N ASP A 70 0.94 -1.75 4.64
CA ASP A 70 1.85 -2.84 4.28
C ASP A 70 1.15 -3.93 3.46
N ILE A 71 -0.02 -4.42 3.89
CA ILE A 71 -0.80 -5.39 3.10
C ILE A 71 -1.18 -4.84 1.73
N LEU A 72 -1.56 -3.56 1.66
CA LEU A 72 -1.88 -2.92 0.39
C LEU A 72 -0.65 -2.82 -0.52
N LEU A 73 0.51 -2.45 0.03
CA LEU A 73 1.77 -2.40 -0.71
C LEU A 73 2.15 -3.79 -1.24
N GLN A 74 2.10 -4.82 -0.39
CA GLN A 74 2.32 -6.20 -0.81
C GLN A 74 1.33 -6.62 -1.91
N GLY A 75 0.05 -6.25 -1.77
CA GLY A 75 -0.97 -6.49 -2.78
C GLY A 75 -0.64 -5.84 -4.13
N ILE A 76 -0.19 -4.58 -4.12
CA ILE A 76 0.24 -3.84 -5.31
C ILE A 76 1.47 -4.51 -5.94
N GLN A 77 2.47 -4.89 -5.15
CA GLN A 77 3.71 -5.52 -5.63
C GLN A 77 3.46 -6.92 -6.21
N CYS A 78 2.65 -7.74 -5.54
CA CYS A 78 2.31 -9.09 -6.01
C CYS A 78 1.39 -9.09 -7.23
N ASN A 79 0.59 -8.03 -7.42
CA ASN A 79 -0.32 -7.87 -8.55
C ASN A 79 0.09 -6.66 -9.40
N ALA A 80 1.40 -6.48 -9.59
CA ALA A 80 1.97 -5.33 -10.28
C ALA A 80 1.32 -5.13 -11.65
N ASN A 81 0.61 -4.01 -11.79
CA ASN A 81 0.04 -3.62 -13.06
C ASN A 81 1.12 -2.95 -13.92
N LEU A 82 1.46 -3.59 -15.04
CA LEU A 82 2.50 -3.14 -15.98
C LEU A 82 1.94 -2.29 -17.13
N ASP A 83 0.67 -1.88 -17.06
CA ASP A 83 0.14 -0.89 -18.00
C ASP A 83 0.94 0.42 -17.85
N LEU A 84 1.14 1.10 -18.98
CA LEU A 84 1.82 2.38 -19.00
C LEU A 84 0.79 3.52 -18.95
N ILE A 85 0.99 4.43 -18.02
CA ILE A 85 0.31 5.72 -17.90
C ILE A 85 1.05 6.71 -18.80
N PRO A 86 0.45 7.19 -19.90
CA PRO A 86 1.06 8.22 -20.72
C PRO A 86 1.04 9.57 -20.00
N LEU A 87 2.08 10.36 -20.23
CA LEU A 87 2.17 11.74 -19.76
C LEU A 87 1.72 12.67 -20.89
N HIS A 88 0.71 13.50 -20.64
CA HIS A 88 0.13 14.42 -21.63
C HIS A 88 0.49 15.88 -21.33
N TRP A 89 0.60 16.69 -22.38
CA TRP A 89 0.62 18.15 -22.21
C TRP A 89 -0.78 18.64 -21.86
N VAL A 90 -0.93 19.20 -20.66
CA VAL A 90 -2.20 19.70 -20.16
C VAL A 90 -2.12 21.21 -19.98
N GLU A 91 -3.15 21.93 -20.43
CA GLU A 91 -3.24 23.38 -20.25
C GLU A 91 -3.03 23.75 -18.77
N THR A 92 -2.39 24.89 -18.49
CA THR A 92 -2.02 25.40 -17.15
C THR A 92 -0.90 24.67 -16.41
N GLN A 93 -0.45 23.51 -16.89
CA GLN A 93 0.63 22.75 -16.25
C GLN A 93 1.99 23.09 -16.87
N GLU A 94 3.01 23.26 -16.02
CA GLU A 94 4.39 23.50 -16.47
C GLU A 94 5.05 22.22 -17.00
N TYR A 95 4.65 21.06 -16.50
CA TYR A 95 5.19 19.75 -16.86
C TYR A 95 4.09 18.80 -17.37
N PRO A 96 4.44 17.78 -18.18
CA PRO A 96 3.50 16.76 -18.61
C PRO A 96 2.80 16.09 -17.42
N PHE A 97 1.48 15.92 -17.53
CA PHE A 97 0.65 15.38 -16.48
C PHE A 97 0.20 13.95 -16.81
N PRO A 98 0.19 13.03 -15.84
CA PRO A 98 -0.20 11.64 -16.09
C PRO A 98 -1.70 11.48 -16.38
N ASP A 99 -2.04 10.77 -17.46
CA ASP A 99 -3.42 10.38 -17.77
C ASP A 99 -3.79 9.06 -17.08
N MET A 100 -4.54 9.18 -15.98
CA MET A 100 -5.01 8.06 -15.18
C MET A 100 -6.18 7.29 -15.83
N SER A 101 -6.67 7.73 -16.98
CA SER A 101 -7.81 7.14 -17.69
C SER A 101 -7.40 5.92 -18.51
N ILE A 102 -6.51 5.10 -17.97
CA ILE A 102 -6.02 3.89 -18.63
C ILE A 102 -7.15 2.85 -18.73
N ASN A 103 -7.32 2.28 -19.92
CA ASN A 103 -8.38 1.32 -20.21
C ASN A 103 -8.10 -0.04 -19.55
N LYS A 104 -8.45 -0.16 -18.27
CA LYS A 104 -8.26 -1.38 -17.47
C LYS A 104 -9.28 -2.45 -17.84
N LYS A 105 -8.83 -3.71 -17.87
CA LYS A 105 -9.73 -4.87 -17.83
C LYS A 105 -9.96 -5.28 -16.38
N CYS A 106 -11.08 -4.88 -15.83
CA CYS A 106 -11.43 -5.17 -14.44
C CYS A 106 -12.13 -6.52 -14.28
N VAL A 107 -12.03 -7.11 -13.08
CA VAL A 107 -12.93 -8.19 -12.65
C VAL A 107 -14.37 -7.68 -12.59
N ASN A 108 -15.35 -8.55 -12.87
CA ASN A 108 -16.76 -8.24 -12.60
C ASN A 108 -16.98 -8.16 -11.08
N PHE A 109 -16.82 -6.95 -10.53
CA PHE A 109 -16.84 -6.73 -9.09
C PHE A 109 -18.24 -6.90 -8.49
N ASP A 110 -19.30 -6.62 -9.26
CA ASP A 110 -20.67 -6.86 -8.83
C ASP A 110 -20.94 -8.35 -8.68
N GLY A 111 -20.57 -9.15 -9.68
CA GLY A 111 -20.69 -10.61 -9.62
C GLY A 111 -19.91 -11.22 -8.45
N LEU A 112 -18.67 -10.74 -8.23
CA LEU A 112 -17.86 -11.14 -7.07
C LEU A 112 -18.53 -10.76 -5.75
N THR A 113 -19.09 -9.55 -5.67
CA THR A 113 -19.74 -9.03 -4.46
C THR A 113 -21.00 -9.81 -4.11
N GLU A 114 -21.83 -10.12 -5.09
CA GLU A 114 -23.05 -10.92 -4.88
C GLU A 114 -22.71 -12.35 -4.48
N TRP A 115 -21.73 -12.98 -5.14
CA TRP A 115 -21.24 -14.29 -4.71
C TRP A 115 -20.71 -14.25 -3.27
N ARG A 116 -19.91 -13.24 -2.91
CA ARG A 116 -19.39 -13.07 -1.55
C ARG A 116 -20.52 -12.96 -0.53
N LYS A 117 -21.53 -12.12 -0.76
CA LYS A 117 -22.66 -11.94 0.17
C LYS A 117 -23.45 -13.24 0.37
N ALA A 118 -23.71 -13.98 -0.71
CA ALA A 118 -24.45 -15.24 -0.65
C ALA A 118 -23.68 -16.37 0.04
N ASN A 119 -22.34 -16.32 0.03
CA ASN A 119 -21.48 -17.39 0.54
C ASN A 119 -20.71 -17.01 1.81
N THR A 120 -20.88 -15.79 2.34
CA THR A 120 -20.24 -15.40 3.59
C THR A 120 -20.93 -16.07 4.78
N VAL A 121 -20.15 -16.40 5.81
CA VAL A 121 -20.72 -16.93 7.06
C VAL A 121 -21.49 -15.84 7.78
N ASP A 122 -22.51 -16.22 8.55
CA ASP A 122 -23.23 -15.28 9.42
C ASP A 122 -22.23 -14.65 10.41
N MET A 123 -21.92 -13.38 10.17
CA MET A 123 -20.92 -12.64 10.94
C MET A 123 -21.38 -12.36 12.37
N ASP A 124 -22.69 -12.17 12.59
CA ASP A 124 -23.23 -12.00 13.93
C ASP A 124 -23.10 -13.28 14.74
N LYS A 125 -23.40 -14.42 14.11
CA LYS A 125 -23.15 -15.73 14.71
C LYS A 125 -21.66 -15.96 14.93
N TYR A 126 -20.81 -15.65 13.95
CA TYR A 126 -19.36 -15.82 14.04
C TYR A 126 -18.80 -15.09 15.26
N VAL A 127 -19.10 -13.79 15.42
CA VAL A 127 -18.62 -12.99 16.55
C VAL A 127 -19.09 -13.56 17.90
N LYS A 128 -20.32 -14.08 17.97
CA LYS A 128 -20.87 -14.68 19.20
C LYS A 128 -20.19 -16.00 19.57
N VAL A 129 -19.84 -16.84 18.59
CA VAL A 129 -19.42 -18.23 18.85
C VAL A 129 -17.91 -18.47 18.70
N MET A 130 -17.19 -17.61 17.99
CA MET A 130 -15.75 -17.78 17.70
C MET A 130 -14.84 -17.04 18.69
N LYS A 131 -15.36 -16.66 19.87
CA LYS A 131 -14.51 -16.16 20.95
C LYS A 131 -13.57 -17.28 21.42
N MET A 132 -12.29 -16.96 21.57
CA MET A 132 -11.30 -17.93 22.05
C MET A 132 -11.77 -18.55 23.38
N PRO A 133 -11.87 -19.88 23.49
CA PRO A 133 -12.52 -20.53 24.62
C PRO A 133 -11.80 -20.25 25.94
N GLU A 134 -10.47 -20.43 25.98
CA GLU A 134 -9.59 -20.13 27.13
C GLU A 134 -8.16 -19.89 26.60
N VAL A 135 -7.42 -18.97 27.23
CA VAL A 135 -5.99 -18.71 26.93
C VAL A 135 -5.16 -19.92 27.37
N ASN A 136 -4.21 -20.38 26.55
CA ASN A 136 -3.38 -21.56 26.81
C ASN A 136 -4.16 -22.89 26.95
N LYS A 137 -5.34 -22.99 26.33
CA LYS A 137 -6.14 -24.23 26.36
C LYS A 137 -5.35 -25.41 25.77
N PRO A 138 -5.24 -26.57 26.47
CA PRO A 138 -4.54 -27.73 25.94
C PRO A 138 -5.06 -28.15 24.56
N GLY A 139 -4.16 -28.25 23.58
CA GLY A 139 -4.47 -28.62 22.20
C GLY A 139 -4.74 -27.44 21.24
N VAL A 140 -4.87 -26.21 21.75
CA VAL A 140 -4.91 -24.99 20.92
C VAL A 140 -3.52 -24.37 20.92
N LYS A 141 -2.90 -24.29 19.74
CA LYS A 141 -1.61 -23.60 19.57
C LYS A 141 -1.86 -22.18 19.10
N GLU A 142 -1.41 -21.21 19.88
CA GLU A 142 -1.46 -19.79 19.54
C GLU A 142 -0.18 -19.40 18.79
N LEU A 143 -0.31 -18.53 17.78
CA LEU A 143 0.86 -17.90 17.15
C LEU A 143 1.38 -16.78 18.06
N PRO A 144 2.71 -16.54 18.10
CA PRO A 144 3.25 -15.40 18.81
C PRO A 144 2.67 -14.09 18.25
N ALA A 145 2.26 -13.18 19.15
CA ALA A 145 1.89 -11.83 18.75
C ALA A 145 3.11 -11.05 18.22
N ALA A 146 2.88 -10.07 17.36
CA ALA A 146 3.93 -9.18 16.87
C ALA A 146 4.48 -8.28 18.01
N ASP A 147 5.75 -7.89 17.91
CA ASP A 147 6.46 -7.11 18.94
C ASP A 147 5.76 -5.81 19.32
N GLN A 148 5.23 -5.12 18.31
CA GLN A 148 4.48 -3.86 18.45
C GLN A 148 3.26 -4.02 19.37
N TYR A 149 2.69 -5.22 19.45
CA TYR A 149 1.57 -5.51 20.34
C TYR A 149 2.01 -5.53 21.81
N TYR A 150 3.16 -6.13 22.11
CA TYR A 150 3.73 -6.14 23.47
C TYR A 150 4.15 -4.74 23.90
N GLU A 151 4.80 -3.98 23.00
CA GLU A 151 5.18 -2.58 23.26
C GLU A 151 3.95 -1.71 23.54
N TYR A 152 2.86 -1.92 22.81
CA TYR A 152 1.62 -1.18 23.03
C TYR A 152 1.05 -1.40 24.44
N TRP A 153 1.00 -2.66 24.89
CA TRP A 153 0.44 -3.01 26.19
C TRP A 153 1.44 -2.86 27.34
N GLY A 154 2.70 -2.51 27.05
CA GLY A 154 3.78 -2.44 28.05
C GLY A 154 4.12 -3.80 28.65
N PHE A 155 3.95 -4.87 27.90
CA PHE A 155 4.24 -6.24 28.33
C PHE A 155 5.65 -6.65 27.94
N ASP A 156 6.28 -7.49 28.77
CA ASP A 156 7.52 -8.17 28.39
C ASP A 156 7.23 -9.07 27.19
N ASN A 157 7.99 -8.90 26.11
CA ASN A 157 7.82 -9.68 24.91
C ASN A 157 8.54 -11.04 25.06
N PRO A 158 7.81 -12.16 25.24
CA PRO A 158 8.41 -13.48 25.41
C PRO A 158 9.07 -14.00 24.12
N ASN A 159 8.81 -13.36 22.97
CA ASN A 159 9.38 -13.71 21.67
C ASN A 159 10.74 -13.06 21.44
N HIS A 160 11.03 -11.93 22.09
CA HIS A 160 12.32 -11.25 22.07
C HIS A 160 13.17 -11.70 23.26
N LYS A 161 13.54 -12.98 23.31
CA LYS A 161 14.67 -13.39 24.14
C LYS A 161 15.93 -12.80 23.49
N PRO A 162 16.85 -12.17 24.23
CA PRO A 162 18.10 -11.70 23.64
C PRO A 162 18.86 -12.90 23.08
N GLU A 163 18.83 -13.08 21.76
CA GLU A 163 19.84 -13.87 21.07
C GLU A 163 21.05 -12.97 20.87
N ALA A 164 22.25 -13.50 21.13
CA ALA A 164 23.49 -12.76 20.92
C ALA A 164 23.54 -12.28 19.46
N GLU A 165 23.63 -10.96 19.27
CA GLU A 165 23.54 -10.31 17.96
C GLU A 165 24.50 -10.94 16.93
N GLY A 166 23.93 -11.42 15.83
CA GLY A 166 24.67 -11.90 14.66
C GLY A 166 23.87 -11.81 13.35
N GLY A 167 22.80 -11.00 13.31
CA GLY A 167 21.85 -10.97 12.20
C GLY A 167 21.80 -9.63 11.49
N HIS A 168 22.03 -9.66 10.17
CA HIS A 168 22.05 -8.53 9.25
C HIS A 168 20.74 -7.72 9.28
N GLY A 169 20.75 -6.56 9.94
CA GLY A 169 19.73 -5.54 9.75
C GLY A 169 19.77 -5.05 8.30
N LEU A 170 18.63 -5.15 7.60
CA LEU A 170 18.47 -4.50 6.30
C LEU A 170 18.61 -2.98 6.49
N PRO A 171 19.40 -2.29 5.66
CA PRO A 171 19.55 -0.83 5.75
C PRO A 171 18.19 -0.14 5.61
N MET A 172 17.99 0.96 6.34
CA MET A 172 16.90 1.88 6.04
C MET A 172 17.09 2.43 4.63
N ASP A 173 16.10 2.22 3.76
CA ASP A 173 16.07 2.81 2.42
C ASP A 173 16.04 4.34 2.53
N VAL A 174 17.04 4.98 1.92
CA VAL A 174 17.21 6.43 1.82
C VAL A 174 16.87 6.92 0.42
N ASP A 175 15.99 6.23 -0.31
CA ASP A 175 15.60 6.65 -1.65
C ASP A 175 14.25 7.39 -1.62
N SER A 176 14.35 8.72 -1.70
CA SER A 176 13.23 9.67 -1.73
C SER A 176 12.83 10.05 -3.16
N ASN A 177 13.03 9.16 -4.14
CA ASN A 177 12.66 9.42 -5.53
C ASN A 177 11.53 8.49 -6.04
N LEU A 178 10.42 8.49 -5.30
CA LEU A 178 9.08 8.15 -5.80
C LEU A 178 8.12 9.30 -5.49
#